data_AF-R6I378-F1
#
_entry.id   AF-R6I378-F1
#
_cell.length_a   1.000
_cell.length_b   1.000
_cell.length_c   1.000
_cell.angle_alpha   90.00
_cell.angle_beta   90.00
_cell.angle_gamma   90.00
#
_symmetry.space_group_name_H-M   'P 1'
#
loop_
_entity.id
_entity.type
_entity.pdbx_description
1 polymer ?
#
loop_
_entity_poly.entity_id
_entity_poly.type
_entity_poly.pdbx_seq_one_letter_code
_entity_poly.pdbx_strand_id
1 'polypeptide(L)'
;MKNSIKDKLFNYMFNTLCKERHSDLIRAVSAMQSGEKRGSKSTVLRKWFRETTGETPELSSEQLSDVQDTWKDIWDTGLVDPLWVQVYSGKTGIYSPEYVGSDIHYYNVEWSKIDFDYLRAFLDKNYMDVILPCVKHPTTLIRKIHGQYLDVGFNPITKQQAVEKLFENLDPGVVVKISRASSGGKGVRFLGKGSTRDDISDALDVDRDVAVQLVMQQHPEMAKMNASSVNTIRIICIMLDGESIPLSAVVRIGNSRSRVDNFSSGGVGCGVKPDGHLNDCGYTQKGERYDVHPNGFVFSEGFVPNFDKALEAVKRCHMHVPMFGVASWDIAIDADGEPVLIEYNVGGAGIDIHQYNNGPLYGKYRERIIADAFKNYAERGATLDFNYSIARGEATLSNGSKDVHNLIIPELIDGKPVRTIAASAFKNSDKLESAIIEASLSEIGYLAFYNCSKLQQIEFKAPVKTISRSAFNRCTELESVVIPSGCEKICSYAFRTCKKLRQITIPDSVTTIEPDAFLESPNVTICCKKGSAAESYAIENGLKHKT
;
A
#
# COMPACT_ATOMS: atom_id res chain seq x y z
N MET A 1 19.56 18.30 10.21
CA MET A 1 18.49 17.78 9.33
C MET A 1 17.39 18.82 9.23
N LYS A 2 17.31 19.57 8.13
CA LYS A 2 16.20 20.50 7.87
C LYS A 2 15.04 19.70 7.26
N ASN A 3 13.96 19.57 8.03
CA ASN A 3 12.71 18.94 7.63
C ASN A 3 12.20 19.55 6.32
N SER A 4 12.05 18.73 5.29
CA SER A 4 11.37 19.14 4.08
C SER A 4 9.86 19.31 4.37
N ILE A 5 9.16 20.10 3.57
CA ILE A 5 7.69 20.23 3.66
C ILE A 5 6.98 18.87 3.44
N LYS A 6 7.64 17.91 2.75
CA LYS A 6 7.17 16.52 2.62
C LYS A 6 7.18 15.74 3.94
N ASP A 7 8.20 15.94 4.77
CA ASP A 7 8.25 15.42 6.14
C ASP A 7 7.25 16.14 7.05
N LYS A 8 6.49 17.12 6.55
CA LYS A 8 5.36 17.72 7.28
C LYS A 8 4.02 17.21 6.76
N LEU A 9 3.79 17.06 5.46
CA LEU A 9 2.51 16.54 4.92
C LEU A 9 2.31 15.06 5.24
N PHE A 10 3.28 14.20 4.91
CA PHE A 10 3.18 12.77 5.24
C PHE A 10 3.12 12.60 6.74
N ASN A 11 3.98 13.26 7.52
CA ASN A 11 3.90 13.22 8.98
C ASN A 11 2.66 13.91 9.57
N TYR A 12 2.00 14.85 8.90
CA TYR A 12 0.76 15.47 9.39
C TYR A 12 -0.44 14.58 9.08
N MET A 13 -0.57 14.08 7.85
CA MET A 13 -1.59 13.09 7.51
C MET A 13 -1.39 11.77 8.27
N PHE A 14 -0.14 11.37 8.49
CA PHE A 14 0.22 10.14 9.17
C PHE A 14 0.27 10.29 10.70
N ASN A 15 0.59 11.45 11.28
CA ASN A 15 0.65 11.60 12.75
C ASN A 15 -0.54 12.37 13.37
N THR A 16 -1.22 13.25 12.62
CA THR A 16 -2.40 13.99 13.10
C THR A 16 -3.67 13.24 12.69
N LEU A 17 -3.84 12.97 11.39
CA LEU A 17 -5.06 12.34 10.89
C LEU A 17 -5.09 10.81 11.09
N CYS A 18 -3.96 10.06 11.11
CA CYS A 18 -4.02 8.63 11.50
C CYS A 18 -4.41 8.41 12.96
N LYS A 19 -4.00 9.30 13.88
CA LYS A 19 -4.36 9.19 15.30
C LYS A 19 -5.86 9.36 15.49
N GLU A 20 -6.48 10.20 14.68
CA GLU A 20 -7.92 10.43 14.69
C GLU A 20 -8.68 9.52 13.71
N ARG A 21 -8.01 8.84 12.75
CA ARG A 21 -8.64 8.00 11.72
C ARG A 21 -9.57 6.95 12.31
N HIS A 22 -9.12 6.20 13.32
CA HIS A 22 -9.96 5.16 13.93
C HIS A 22 -11.21 5.78 14.58
N SER A 23 -11.05 6.90 15.29
CA SER A 23 -12.15 7.69 15.84
C SER A 23 -13.08 8.21 14.74
N ASP A 24 -12.55 8.82 13.68
CA ASP A 24 -13.31 9.35 12.55
C ASP A 24 -14.10 8.27 11.82
N LEU A 25 -13.52 7.09 11.63
CA LEU A 25 -14.17 5.97 10.99
C LEU A 25 -15.25 5.35 11.89
N ILE A 26 -14.98 5.14 13.19
CA ILE A 26 -16.02 4.75 14.16
C ILE A 26 -17.16 5.76 14.12
N ARG A 27 -16.81 7.05 14.07
CA ARG A 27 -17.78 8.13 14.02
C ARG A 27 -18.61 8.09 12.74
N ALA A 28 -17.99 7.90 11.58
CA ALA A 28 -18.67 7.80 10.30
C ALA A 28 -19.59 6.57 10.23
N VAL A 29 -19.14 5.41 10.71
CA VAL A 29 -19.94 4.18 10.81
C VAL A 29 -21.17 4.41 11.68
N SER A 30 -20.99 5.02 12.85
CA SER A 30 -22.09 5.35 13.76
C SER A 30 -23.11 6.27 13.11
N ALA A 31 -22.68 7.29 12.36
CA ALA A 31 -23.58 8.19 11.63
C ALA A 31 -24.39 7.46 10.55
N MET A 32 -23.74 6.59 9.76
CA MET A 32 -24.41 5.79 8.73
C MET A 32 -25.45 4.83 9.32
N GLN A 33 -25.20 4.28 10.51
CA GLN A 33 -26.13 3.37 11.19
C GLN A 33 -27.31 4.08 11.85
N SER A 34 -27.07 5.24 12.48
CA SER A 34 -28.10 5.94 13.24
C SER A 34 -28.91 6.95 12.40
N GLY A 35 -28.40 7.32 11.22
CA GLY A 35 -28.92 8.45 10.44
C GLY A 35 -28.59 9.81 11.06
N GLU A 36 -27.73 9.86 12.09
CA GLU A 36 -27.31 11.10 12.74
C GLU A 36 -26.38 11.90 11.81
N LYS A 37 -26.73 13.17 11.56
CA LYS A 37 -25.91 14.08 10.75
C LYS A 37 -24.69 14.56 11.53
N ARG A 38 -23.52 14.56 10.89
CA ARG A 38 -22.27 15.07 11.47
C ARG A 38 -21.72 16.27 10.71
N GLY A 39 -21.12 17.21 11.44
CA GLY A 39 -20.48 18.39 10.86
C GLY A 39 -19.18 18.06 10.13
N SER A 40 -18.74 18.95 9.23
CA SER A 40 -17.50 18.79 8.46
C SER A 40 -16.24 18.84 9.35
N LYS A 41 -15.14 18.25 8.86
CA LYS A 41 -13.90 18.18 9.62
C LYS A 41 -13.18 19.53 9.71
N SER A 42 -12.87 19.88 10.95
CA SER A 42 -11.64 20.54 11.40
C SER A 42 -11.27 21.94 10.86
N THR A 43 -11.30 22.91 11.77
CA THR A 43 -10.58 24.20 11.71
C THR A 43 -9.10 24.05 11.33
N VAL A 44 -8.48 22.89 11.59
CA VAL A 44 -7.05 22.62 11.32
C VAL A 44 -6.77 22.40 9.83
N LEU A 45 -7.68 21.74 9.08
CA LEU A 45 -7.57 21.59 7.62
C LEU A 45 -7.57 22.97 6.95
N ARG A 46 -8.52 23.84 7.34
CA ARG A 46 -8.59 25.23 6.88
C ARG A 46 -7.30 26.01 7.13
N LYS A 47 -6.72 25.87 8.32
CA LYS A 47 -5.43 26.50 8.65
C LYS A 47 -4.31 25.96 7.75
N TRP A 48 -4.22 24.64 7.56
CA TRP A 48 -3.18 24.02 6.76
C TRP A 48 -3.24 24.42 5.29
N PHE A 49 -4.43 24.44 4.67
CA PHE A 49 -4.58 24.90 3.29
C PHE A 49 -4.19 26.36 3.15
N ARG A 50 -4.63 27.22 4.07
CA ARG A 50 -4.23 28.62 4.06
C ARG A 50 -2.70 28.78 4.11
N GLU A 51 -2.02 27.98 4.93
CA GLU A 51 -0.56 28.00 5.04
C GLU A 51 0.17 27.39 3.83
N THR A 52 -0.44 26.42 3.13
CA THR A 52 0.23 25.61 2.10
C THR A 52 -0.08 26.07 0.68
N THR A 53 -1.33 26.41 0.43
CA THR A 53 -1.86 26.81 -0.88
C THR A 53 -2.28 28.27 -0.94
N GLY A 54 -2.30 28.99 0.19
CA GLY A 54 -2.82 30.35 0.26
C GLY A 54 -4.35 30.39 0.28
N GLU A 55 -4.92 31.58 0.18
CA GLU A 55 -6.37 31.78 0.16
C GLU A 55 -6.97 31.37 -1.19
N THR A 56 -8.16 30.79 -1.15
CA THR A 56 -8.93 30.39 -2.34
C THR A 56 -10.37 30.89 -2.20
N PRO A 57 -11.05 31.29 -3.29
CA PRO A 57 -12.43 31.78 -3.23
C PRO A 57 -13.35 30.76 -2.57
N GLU A 58 -14.29 31.22 -1.73
CA GLU A 58 -15.29 30.34 -1.14
C GLU A 58 -16.26 29.81 -2.21
N LEU A 59 -16.80 28.62 -1.98
CA LEU A 59 -17.87 28.07 -2.81
C LEU A 59 -19.15 28.88 -2.61
N SER A 60 -19.89 29.13 -3.69
CA SER A 60 -21.26 29.68 -3.59
C SER A 60 -22.20 28.69 -2.90
N SER A 61 -23.36 29.15 -2.42
CA SER A 61 -24.37 28.27 -1.84
C SER A 61 -24.85 27.20 -2.82
N GLU A 62 -24.95 27.54 -4.11
CA GLU A 62 -25.30 26.60 -5.18
C GLU A 62 -24.20 25.54 -5.37
N GLN A 63 -22.94 25.96 -5.44
CA GLN A 63 -21.80 25.04 -5.54
C GLN A 63 -21.68 24.13 -4.32
N LEU A 64 -21.99 24.62 -3.12
CA LEU A 64 -22.00 23.80 -1.92
C LEU A 64 -23.13 22.76 -1.97
N SER A 65 -24.30 23.11 -2.48
CA SER A 65 -25.41 22.17 -2.69
C SER A 65 -25.03 21.09 -3.71
N ASP A 66 -24.37 21.45 -4.80
CA ASP A 66 -23.94 20.48 -5.81
C ASP A 66 -22.88 19.50 -5.26
N VAL A 67 -21.95 19.98 -4.41
CA VAL A 67 -21.03 19.10 -3.69
C VAL A 67 -21.80 18.15 -2.75
N GLN A 68 -22.81 18.66 -2.04
CA GLN A 68 -23.66 17.84 -1.17
C GLN A 68 -24.36 16.73 -1.95
N ASP A 69 -24.98 17.07 -3.08
CA ASP A 69 -25.72 16.13 -3.92
C ASP A 69 -24.79 15.08 -4.54
N THR A 70 -23.61 15.51 -5.01
CA THR A 70 -22.59 14.64 -5.58
C THR A 70 -22.09 13.61 -4.56
N TRP A 71 -21.89 14.03 -3.29
CA TRP A 71 -21.35 13.20 -2.22
C TRP A 71 -22.41 12.68 -1.24
N LYS A 72 -23.70 12.75 -1.60
CA LYS A 72 -24.84 12.48 -0.72
C LYS A 72 -24.75 11.16 0.06
N ASP A 73 -24.20 10.11 -0.57
CA ASP A 73 -24.12 8.77 0.02
C ASP A 73 -23.19 8.72 1.25
N ILE A 74 -22.25 9.64 1.34
CA ILE A 74 -21.30 9.75 2.47
C ILE A 74 -21.25 11.15 3.08
N TRP A 75 -22.13 12.07 2.68
CA TRP A 75 -22.10 13.46 3.13
C TRP A 75 -22.31 13.57 4.65
N ASP A 76 -23.38 12.95 5.16
CA ASP A 76 -23.78 13.05 6.57
C ASP A 76 -22.81 12.33 7.54
N THR A 77 -21.84 11.59 7.01
CA THR A 77 -20.78 10.93 7.79
C THR A 77 -19.76 11.91 8.39
N GLY A 78 -19.71 13.13 7.86
CA GLY A 78 -18.69 14.13 8.18
C GLY A 78 -17.30 13.80 7.61
N LEU A 79 -17.16 12.78 6.75
CA LEU A 79 -15.90 12.46 6.06
C LEU A 79 -15.60 13.41 4.89
N VAL A 80 -16.63 13.98 4.27
CA VAL A 80 -16.50 14.89 3.14
C VAL A 80 -16.28 16.31 3.64
N ASP A 81 -15.18 16.91 3.22
CA ASP A 81 -14.90 18.33 3.43
C ASP A 81 -14.95 19.09 2.09
N PRO A 82 -15.91 20.02 1.89
CA PRO A 82 -16.01 20.79 0.65
C PRO A 82 -14.80 21.70 0.41
N LEU A 83 -13.92 21.90 1.41
CA LEU A 83 -12.69 22.66 1.26
C LEU A 83 -11.77 22.09 0.18
N TRP A 84 -11.76 20.78 -0.04
CA TRP A 84 -11.00 20.19 -1.14
C TRP A 84 -11.49 20.69 -2.50
N VAL A 85 -12.81 20.67 -2.71
CA VAL A 85 -13.44 21.21 -3.93
C VAL A 85 -13.13 22.69 -4.08
N GLN A 86 -13.22 23.47 -3.00
CA GLN A 86 -12.87 24.88 -2.97
C GLN A 86 -11.43 25.12 -3.45
N VAL A 87 -10.47 24.39 -2.88
CA VAL A 87 -9.05 24.58 -3.15
C VAL A 87 -8.70 24.21 -4.59
N TYR A 88 -9.15 23.03 -5.06
CA TYR A 88 -8.88 22.63 -6.44
C TYR A 88 -9.53 23.57 -7.45
N SER A 89 -10.79 23.95 -7.22
CA SER A 89 -11.50 24.87 -8.11
C SER A 89 -10.82 26.24 -8.15
N GLY A 90 -10.44 26.77 -6.99
CA GLY A 90 -9.75 28.06 -6.89
C GLY A 90 -8.37 28.07 -7.55
N LYS A 91 -7.64 26.94 -7.52
CA LYS A 91 -6.30 26.83 -8.14
C LYS A 91 -6.34 26.58 -9.64
N THR A 92 -7.29 25.78 -10.09
CA THR A 92 -7.39 25.38 -11.50
C THR A 92 -8.22 26.38 -12.32
N GLY A 93 -9.14 27.11 -11.68
CA GLY A 93 -10.19 27.86 -12.34
C GLY A 93 -11.32 26.97 -12.87
N ILE A 94 -11.27 25.65 -12.62
CA ILE A 94 -12.23 24.66 -13.09
C ILE A 94 -13.01 24.16 -11.88
N TYR A 95 -14.28 24.54 -11.78
CA TYR A 95 -15.18 24.00 -10.78
C TYR A 95 -15.60 22.57 -11.14
N SER A 96 -15.57 21.68 -10.15
CA SER A 96 -16.22 20.38 -10.22
C SER A 96 -16.55 19.87 -8.81
N PRO A 97 -17.78 19.39 -8.55
CA PRO A 97 -18.13 18.82 -7.25
C PRO A 97 -17.46 17.46 -7.01
N GLU A 98 -16.85 16.85 -8.04
CA GLU A 98 -16.29 15.50 -7.98
C GLU A 98 -14.84 15.44 -7.47
N TYR A 99 -14.19 16.58 -7.24
CA TYR A 99 -12.84 16.58 -6.65
C TYR A 99 -12.83 15.79 -5.35
N VAL A 100 -11.86 14.88 -5.22
CA VAL A 100 -11.73 14.01 -4.06
C VAL A 100 -10.72 14.58 -3.08
N GLY A 101 -11.08 14.55 -1.80
CA GLY A 101 -10.16 14.90 -0.73
C GLY A 101 -9.04 13.88 -0.56
N SER A 102 -7.82 14.37 -0.32
CA SER A 102 -6.68 13.48 -0.06
C SER A 102 -6.94 12.59 1.16
N ASP A 103 -7.58 13.11 2.19
CA ASP A 103 -8.03 12.31 3.35
C ASP A 103 -8.92 11.12 2.93
N ILE A 104 -9.99 11.35 2.17
CA ILE A 104 -10.86 10.26 1.70
C ILE A 104 -10.05 9.27 0.85
N HIS A 105 -9.25 9.76 -0.10
CA HIS A 105 -8.47 8.90 -0.98
C HIS A 105 -7.50 8.01 -0.19
N TYR A 106 -6.64 8.62 0.63
CA TYR A 106 -5.62 7.87 1.35
C TYR A 106 -6.22 6.90 2.36
N TYR A 107 -7.28 7.29 3.09
CA TYR A 107 -7.83 6.44 4.16
C TYR A 107 -8.78 5.36 3.65
N ASN A 108 -9.67 5.70 2.73
CA ASN A 108 -10.77 4.81 2.34
C ASN A 108 -10.46 4.05 1.04
N VAL A 109 -9.57 4.58 0.20
CA VAL A 109 -9.28 3.98 -1.12
C VAL A 109 -7.89 3.34 -1.17
N GLU A 110 -6.84 4.07 -0.81
CA GLU A 110 -5.46 3.56 -0.94
C GLU A 110 -5.07 2.67 0.24
N TRP A 111 -5.03 3.19 1.48
CA TRP A 111 -4.49 2.45 2.63
C TRP A 111 -5.36 1.31 3.14
N SER A 112 -6.66 1.30 2.81
CA SER A 112 -7.55 0.16 3.07
C SER A 112 -7.17 -1.07 2.24
N LYS A 113 -6.40 -0.88 1.15
CA LYS A 113 -6.04 -1.93 0.19
C LYS A 113 -4.55 -2.19 0.08
N ILE A 114 -3.77 -1.88 1.13
CA ILE A 114 -2.34 -2.16 1.18
C ILE A 114 -2.09 -3.35 2.07
N ASP A 115 -1.49 -4.40 1.51
CA ASP A 115 -0.83 -5.42 2.30
C ASP A 115 0.59 -4.94 2.69
N PHE A 116 0.72 -4.50 3.94
CA PHE A 116 1.94 -3.91 4.46
C PHE A 116 3.11 -4.92 4.56
N ASP A 117 2.82 -6.23 4.57
CA ASP A 117 3.85 -7.27 4.65
C ASP A 117 4.71 -7.31 3.38
N TYR A 118 4.13 -6.96 2.24
CA TYR A 118 4.81 -6.98 0.93
C TYR A 118 5.63 -5.72 0.64
N LEU A 119 5.34 -4.60 1.33
CA LEU A 119 5.95 -3.29 1.03
C LEU A 119 7.49 -3.34 1.01
N ARG A 120 8.10 -4.10 1.92
CA ARG A 120 9.55 -4.08 2.10
C ARG A 120 10.31 -4.59 0.87
N ALA A 121 9.86 -5.70 0.29
CA ALA A 121 10.52 -6.32 -0.84
C ALA A 121 10.07 -5.70 -2.16
N PHE A 122 8.78 -5.39 -2.29
CA PHE A 122 8.20 -4.96 -3.56
C PHE A 122 8.51 -3.50 -3.91
N LEU A 123 8.77 -2.65 -2.92
CA LEU A 123 9.20 -1.26 -3.16
C LEU A 123 10.73 -1.09 -3.17
N ASP A 124 11.49 -2.19 -3.05
CA ASP A 124 12.95 -2.15 -3.07
C ASP A 124 13.44 -2.20 -4.52
N LYS A 125 14.13 -1.14 -4.95
CA LYS A 125 14.66 -1.00 -6.32
C LYS A 125 15.62 -2.12 -6.72
N ASN A 126 16.20 -2.85 -5.76
CA ASN A 126 17.04 -4.01 -6.01
C ASN A 126 16.26 -5.26 -6.44
N TYR A 127 14.93 -5.26 -6.38
CA TYR A 127 14.12 -6.42 -6.78
C TYR A 127 13.10 -6.09 -7.87
N MET A 128 12.93 -4.82 -8.23
CA MET A 128 11.89 -4.39 -9.16
C MET A 128 11.93 -5.08 -10.52
N ASP A 129 13.11 -5.24 -11.10
CA ASP A 129 13.30 -5.90 -12.40
C ASP A 129 13.04 -7.41 -12.36
N VAL A 130 13.15 -8.02 -11.18
CA VAL A 130 12.82 -9.43 -10.94
C VAL A 130 11.33 -9.62 -10.68
N ILE A 131 10.71 -8.70 -9.94
CA ILE A 131 9.29 -8.77 -9.55
C ILE A 131 8.39 -8.38 -10.72
N LEU A 132 8.81 -7.40 -11.54
CA LEU A 132 8.05 -6.84 -12.65
C LEU A 132 8.79 -7.00 -13.99
N PRO A 133 9.11 -8.23 -14.44
CA PRO A 133 9.80 -8.44 -15.71
C PRO A 133 8.93 -8.10 -16.93
N CYS A 134 7.65 -7.79 -16.73
CA CYS A 134 6.66 -7.48 -17.77
C CYS A 134 6.80 -6.07 -18.39
N VAL A 135 7.80 -5.29 -17.96
CA VAL A 135 8.15 -3.95 -18.46
C VAL A 135 9.67 -3.78 -18.46
N LYS A 136 10.21 -2.92 -19.32
CA LYS A 136 11.64 -2.58 -19.29
C LYS A 136 11.98 -1.84 -17.98
N HIS A 137 13.21 -2.01 -17.52
CA HIS A 137 13.80 -1.29 -16.39
C HIS A 137 15.13 -0.67 -16.81
N PRO A 138 15.64 0.38 -16.14
CA PRO A 138 17.02 0.79 -16.30
C PRO A 138 17.94 -0.38 -15.96
N THR A 139 18.91 -0.66 -16.82
CA THR A 139 19.80 -1.82 -16.67
C THR A 139 20.53 -1.78 -15.33
N THR A 140 20.21 -2.72 -14.44
CA THR A 140 20.91 -2.90 -13.16
C THR A 140 22.30 -3.47 -13.42
N LEU A 141 23.33 -2.91 -12.78
CA LEU A 141 24.71 -3.39 -12.87
C LEU A 141 25.17 -4.06 -11.57
N ILE A 142 24.83 -3.44 -10.44
CA ILE A 142 25.24 -3.82 -9.09
C ILE A 142 24.06 -3.62 -8.15
N ARG A 143 23.89 -4.56 -7.22
CA ARG A 143 22.97 -4.45 -6.08
C ARG A 143 23.79 -4.46 -4.80
N LYS A 144 23.49 -3.55 -3.88
CA LYS A 144 23.98 -3.60 -2.50
C LYS A 144 22.80 -3.88 -1.59
N ILE A 145 22.81 -5.04 -0.93
CA ILE A 145 21.71 -5.52 -0.10
C ILE A 145 22.29 -6.01 1.23
N HIS A 146 21.86 -5.43 2.35
CA HIS A 146 22.35 -5.73 3.69
C HIS A 146 23.89 -5.72 3.79
N GLY A 147 24.53 -4.76 3.12
CA GLY A 147 25.98 -4.60 3.09
C GLY A 147 26.74 -5.51 2.11
N GLN A 148 26.08 -6.47 1.47
CA GLN A 148 26.67 -7.34 0.45
C GLN A 148 26.56 -6.72 -0.94
N TYR A 149 27.62 -6.81 -1.74
CA TYR A 149 27.59 -6.44 -3.15
C TYR A 149 27.26 -7.67 -3.99
N LEU A 150 26.31 -7.52 -4.89
CA LEU A 150 25.83 -8.59 -5.76
C LEU A 150 25.86 -8.12 -7.21
N ASP A 151 26.11 -9.04 -8.12
CA ASP A 151 25.92 -8.82 -9.56
C ASP A 151 24.44 -8.91 -9.97
N VAL A 152 24.19 -8.86 -11.28
CA VAL A 152 22.84 -8.91 -11.86
C VAL A 152 22.12 -10.24 -11.61
N GLY A 153 22.86 -11.33 -11.41
CA GLY A 153 22.38 -12.67 -11.11
C GLY A 153 22.30 -12.98 -9.62
N PHE A 154 22.44 -11.96 -8.75
CA PHE A 154 22.49 -12.09 -7.30
C PHE A 154 23.70 -12.88 -6.77
N ASN A 155 24.77 -13.02 -7.56
CA ASN A 155 26.00 -13.65 -7.08
C ASN A 155 26.81 -12.65 -6.25
N PRO A 156 27.35 -13.05 -5.08
CA PRO A 156 28.23 -12.20 -4.29
C PRO A 156 29.50 -11.81 -5.03
N ILE A 157 29.86 -10.52 -4.96
CA ILE A 157 31.08 -9.94 -5.51
C ILE A 157 31.75 -9.03 -4.47
N THR A 158 33.03 -8.74 -4.63
CA THR A 158 33.74 -7.79 -3.76
C THR A 158 33.38 -6.34 -4.11
N LYS A 159 33.56 -5.41 -3.17
CA LYS A 159 33.43 -3.96 -3.43
C LYS A 159 34.33 -3.53 -4.59
N GLN A 160 35.56 -4.07 -4.68
CA GLN A 160 36.49 -3.75 -5.76
C GLN A 160 35.97 -4.21 -7.12
N GLN A 161 35.43 -5.43 -7.22
CA GLN A 161 34.80 -5.92 -8.46
C GLN A 161 33.60 -5.04 -8.87
N ALA A 162 32.80 -4.60 -7.90
CA ALA A 162 31.71 -3.66 -8.16
C ALA A 162 32.24 -2.32 -8.70
N VAL A 163 33.30 -1.77 -8.10
CA VAL A 163 33.92 -0.51 -8.55
C VAL A 163 34.44 -0.62 -9.99
N GLU A 164 35.17 -1.68 -10.33
CA GLU A 164 35.69 -1.87 -11.70
C GLU A 164 34.55 -2.01 -12.71
N LYS A 165 33.53 -2.81 -12.40
CA LYS A 165 32.35 -2.97 -13.29
C LYS A 165 31.64 -1.63 -13.54
N LEU A 166 31.53 -0.77 -12.54
CA LEU A 166 30.94 0.56 -12.71
C LEU A 166 31.85 1.51 -13.48
N PHE A 167 33.17 1.41 -13.29
CA PHE A 167 34.17 2.23 -13.99
C PHE A 167 34.16 1.95 -15.51
N GLU A 168 33.98 0.70 -15.91
CA GLU A 168 33.83 0.29 -17.31
C GLU A 168 32.55 0.83 -17.98
N ASN A 169 31.57 1.27 -17.18
CA ASN A 169 30.24 1.70 -17.64
C ASN A 169 29.99 3.21 -17.46
N LEU A 170 31.06 4.01 -17.36
CA LEU A 170 30.98 5.47 -17.20
C LEU A 170 30.56 6.23 -18.48
N ASP A 171 30.34 5.53 -19.59
CA ASP A 171 29.70 6.01 -20.81
C ASP A 171 28.62 4.99 -21.24
N PRO A 172 27.31 5.29 -21.09
CA PRO A 172 26.70 6.62 -20.89
C PRO A 172 26.74 7.16 -19.45
N GLY A 173 27.25 6.38 -18.49
CA GLY A 173 27.32 6.74 -17.08
C GLY A 173 26.47 5.80 -16.21
N VAL A 174 26.68 5.87 -14.89
CA VAL A 174 25.94 5.09 -13.90
C VAL A 174 25.21 5.98 -12.91
N VAL A 175 24.10 5.47 -12.38
CA VAL A 175 23.30 6.12 -11.36
C VAL A 175 23.19 5.21 -10.14
N VAL A 176 23.61 5.74 -9.00
CA VAL A 176 23.57 5.08 -7.69
C VAL A 176 22.32 5.57 -6.96
N LYS A 177 21.39 4.67 -6.62
CA LYS A 177 20.11 5.00 -6.00
C LYS A 177 19.97 4.28 -4.66
N ILE A 178 19.66 5.02 -3.60
CA ILE A 178 19.21 4.39 -2.34
C ILE A 178 17.94 3.58 -2.64
N SER A 179 18.00 2.29 -2.32
CA SER A 179 17.02 1.32 -2.81
C SER A 179 15.66 1.42 -2.10
N ARG A 180 15.66 1.88 -0.84
CA ARG A 180 14.47 1.97 0.02
C ARG A 180 14.36 3.31 0.74
N ALA A 181 13.12 3.76 0.95
CA ALA A 181 12.78 4.94 1.76
C ALA A 181 13.56 6.22 1.36
N SER A 182 13.80 6.40 0.06
CA SER A 182 14.31 7.63 -0.54
C SER A 182 13.18 8.32 -1.29
N SER A 183 13.10 9.66 -1.21
CA SER A 183 12.08 10.43 -1.92
C SER A 183 12.69 11.69 -2.53
N GLY A 184 12.10 12.18 -3.63
CA GLY A 184 12.51 13.43 -4.27
C GLY A 184 13.98 13.45 -4.71
N GLY A 185 14.49 12.33 -5.23
CA GLY A 185 15.87 12.22 -5.70
C GLY A 185 16.96 12.25 -4.62
N LYS A 186 16.59 12.26 -3.32
CA LYS A 186 17.57 12.30 -2.23
C LYS A 186 18.44 11.03 -2.24
N GLY A 187 19.75 11.21 -2.32
CA GLY A 187 20.72 10.12 -2.34
C GLY A 187 20.91 9.48 -3.71
N VAL A 188 20.36 10.06 -4.78
CA VAL A 188 20.70 9.69 -6.16
C VAL A 188 22.02 10.36 -6.52
N ARG A 189 23.02 9.58 -6.94
CA ARG A 189 24.31 10.08 -7.42
C ARG A 189 24.55 9.62 -8.85
N PHE A 190 24.95 10.54 -9.71
CA PHE A 190 25.33 10.23 -11.09
C PHE A 190 26.85 10.26 -11.24
N LEU A 191 27.40 9.27 -11.90
CA LEU A 191 28.82 9.15 -12.23
C LEU A 191 28.95 8.99 -13.75
N GLY A 192 29.99 9.57 -14.34
CA GLY A 192 30.20 9.55 -15.79
C GLY A 192 31.69 9.56 -16.14
N LYS A 193 32.06 9.77 -17.40
CA LYS A 193 33.45 9.67 -17.91
C LYS A 193 34.54 10.33 -17.07
N GLY A 194 34.22 11.40 -16.34
CA GLY A 194 35.17 12.11 -15.48
C GLY A 194 35.33 11.55 -14.06
N SER A 195 34.54 10.56 -13.66
CA SER A 195 34.57 9.96 -12.33
C SER A 195 35.74 8.98 -12.19
N THR A 196 36.42 9.04 -11.05
CA THR A 196 37.50 8.12 -10.66
C THR A 196 36.94 6.87 -9.97
N ARG A 197 37.80 5.86 -9.77
CA ARG A 197 37.47 4.69 -8.94
C ARG A 197 37.14 5.08 -7.49
N ASP A 198 37.82 6.09 -6.97
CA ASP A 198 37.57 6.61 -5.63
C ASP A 198 36.17 7.26 -5.55
N ASP A 199 35.79 8.06 -6.55
CA ASP A 199 34.43 8.64 -6.62
C ASP A 199 33.34 7.55 -6.64
N ILE A 200 33.59 6.45 -7.37
CA ILE A 200 32.67 5.30 -7.41
C ILE A 200 32.63 4.60 -6.04
N SER A 201 33.79 4.33 -5.45
CA SER A 201 33.91 3.70 -4.14
C SER A 201 33.17 4.50 -3.06
N ASP A 202 33.29 5.82 -3.09
CA ASP A 202 32.61 6.76 -2.18
C ASP A 202 31.10 6.84 -2.42
N ALA A 203 30.66 6.70 -3.67
CA ALA A 203 29.23 6.63 -3.98
C ALA A 203 28.58 5.35 -3.45
N LEU A 204 29.33 4.24 -3.40
CA LEU A 204 28.88 2.95 -2.83
C LEU A 204 28.98 2.91 -1.30
N ASP A 205 29.75 3.81 -0.69
CA ASP A 205 30.00 3.88 0.75
C ASP A 205 28.88 4.59 1.52
N VAL A 206 27.67 4.04 1.40
CA VAL A 206 26.49 4.48 2.13
C VAL A 206 25.97 3.36 3.03
N ASP A 207 25.57 3.69 4.25
CA ASP A 207 24.99 2.75 5.23
C ASP A 207 23.51 2.45 4.92
N ARG A 208 23.26 2.02 3.68
CA ARG A 208 21.93 1.73 3.10
C ARG A 208 22.08 0.74 1.95
N ASP A 209 20.97 0.09 1.62
CA ASP A 209 20.84 -0.68 0.38
C ASP A 209 20.81 0.27 -0.82
N VAL A 210 21.46 -0.15 -1.91
CA VAL A 210 21.64 0.64 -3.12
C VAL A 210 21.42 -0.22 -4.34
N ALA A 211 20.67 0.30 -5.30
CA ALA A 211 20.63 -0.22 -6.66
C ALA A 211 21.48 0.70 -7.56
N VAL A 212 22.41 0.12 -8.33
CA VAL A 212 23.22 0.87 -9.29
C VAL A 212 22.83 0.46 -10.69
N GLN A 213 22.41 1.44 -11.49
CA GLN A 213 21.86 1.23 -12.83
C GLN A 213 22.64 2.05 -13.86
N LEU A 214 22.57 1.67 -15.13
CA LEU A 214 23.01 2.53 -16.23
C LEU A 214 22.12 3.77 -16.31
N VAL A 215 22.72 4.90 -16.68
CA VAL A 215 21.97 6.11 -17.06
C VAL A 215 21.26 5.82 -18.38
N MET A 216 19.93 5.81 -18.34
CA MET A 216 19.13 5.63 -19.54
C MET A 216 19.14 6.87 -20.43
N GLN A 217 19.02 6.66 -21.73
CA GLN A 217 18.73 7.71 -22.70
C GLN A 217 17.21 7.76 -22.91
N GLN A 218 16.63 8.95 -22.75
CA GLN A 218 15.19 9.17 -22.98
C GLN A 218 14.92 9.48 -24.45
N HIS A 219 13.67 9.29 -24.87
CA HIS A 219 13.21 9.63 -26.21
C HIS A 219 13.45 11.12 -26.56
N PRO A 220 13.80 11.47 -27.82
CA PRO A 220 13.99 12.85 -28.25
C PRO A 220 12.81 13.78 -27.95
N GLU A 221 11.56 13.33 -28.15
CA GLU A 221 10.35 14.09 -27.79
C GLU A 221 10.27 14.39 -26.29
N MET A 222 10.63 13.43 -25.43
CA MET A 222 10.68 13.66 -23.98
C MET A 222 11.81 14.64 -23.63
N ALA A 223 12.95 14.58 -24.33
CA ALA A 223 14.07 15.49 -24.11
C ALA A 223 13.76 16.95 -24.46
N LYS A 224 12.79 17.24 -25.35
CA LYS A 224 12.32 18.61 -25.62
C LYS A 224 11.76 19.29 -24.37
N MET A 225 11.13 18.51 -23.48
CA MET A 225 10.54 18.98 -22.23
C MET A 225 11.63 19.41 -21.24
N ASN A 226 12.60 18.53 -21.01
CA ASN A 226 13.82 18.85 -20.28
C ASN A 226 14.91 17.82 -20.60
N ALA A 227 15.94 18.23 -21.36
CA ALA A 227 17.04 17.35 -21.73
C ALA A 227 18.00 17.02 -20.57
N SER A 228 17.99 17.83 -19.50
CA SER A 228 18.93 17.69 -18.38
C SER A 228 18.53 16.59 -17.38
N SER A 229 17.26 16.18 -17.37
CA SER A 229 16.67 15.13 -16.53
C SER A 229 15.93 14.09 -17.35
N VAL A 230 15.86 12.84 -16.88
CA VAL A 230 14.91 11.86 -17.43
C VAL A 230 13.49 12.26 -17.01
N ASN A 231 12.65 12.67 -17.96
CA ASN A 231 11.25 13.02 -17.68
C ASN A 231 10.44 11.73 -17.48
N THR A 232 9.58 11.70 -16.47
CA THR A 232 8.71 10.55 -16.22
C THR A 232 7.24 10.94 -16.27
N ILE A 233 6.42 9.98 -16.69
CA ILE A 233 4.98 10.03 -16.61
C ILE A 233 4.58 9.33 -15.32
N ARG A 234 4.01 10.08 -14.39
CA ARG A 234 3.38 9.56 -13.19
C ARG A 234 1.95 9.15 -13.54
N ILE A 235 1.65 7.86 -13.42
CA ILE A 235 0.33 7.28 -13.73
C ILE A 235 -0.24 6.69 -12.44
N ILE A 236 -1.36 7.23 -11.95
CA ILE A 236 -2.11 6.60 -10.85
C ILE A 236 -2.98 5.50 -11.45
N CYS A 237 -2.89 4.31 -10.87
CA CYS A 237 -3.66 3.14 -11.25
C CYS A 237 -4.32 2.52 -10.03
N ILE A 238 -5.55 2.02 -10.20
CA ILE A 238 -6.32 1.34 -9.16
C ILE A 238 -6.66 -0.09 -9.59
N MET A 239 -6.58 -1.01 -8.64
CA MET A 239 -7.18 -2.35 -8.74
C MET A 239 -8.63 -2.29 -8.25
N LEU A 240 -9.56 -2.63 -9.14
CA LEU A 240 -10.98 -2.64 -8.86
C LEU A 240 -11.62 -3.84 -9.56
N ASP A 241 -12.33 -4.68 -8.81
CA ASP A 241 -13.00 -5.89 -9.35
C ASP A 241 -12.07 -6.85 -10.11
N GLY A 242 -10.78 -6.89 -9.75
CA GLY A 242 -9.76 -7.68 -10.45
C GLY A 242 -9.23 -7.06 -11.73
N GLU A 243 -9.67 -5.84 -12.07
CA GLU A 243 -9.17 -5.05 -13.20
C GLU A 243 -8.15 -4.02 -12.74
N SER A 244 -7.11 -3.80 -13.56
CA SER A 244 -6.18 -2.69 -13.40
C SER A 244 -6.61 -1.50 -14.26
N ILE A 245 -6.91 -0.37 -13.60
CA ILE A 245 -7.54 0.80 -14.22
C ILE A 245 -6.65 2.03 -14.01
N PRO A 246 -5.97 2.54 -15.06
CA PRO A 246 -5.31 3.84 -15.01
C PRO A 246 -6.35 4.95 -14.83
N LEU A 247 -6.16 5.81 -13.84
CA LEU A 247 -7.06 6.90 -13.50
C LEU A 247 -6.62 8.23 -14.10
N SER A 248 -5.32 8.53 -14.04
CA SER A 248 -4.79 9.83 -14.44
C SER A 248 -3.29 9.74 -14.70
N ALA A 249 -2.80 10.53 -15.64
CA ALA A 249 -1.39 10.59 -16.03
C ALA A 249 -0.88 12.03 -16.08
N VAL A 250 0.31 12.26 -15.51
CA VAL A 250 0.97 13.57 -15.47
C VAL A 250 2.45 13.38 -15.80
N VAL A 251 2.96 14.08 -16.81
CA VAL A 251 4.41 14.18 -17.02
C VAL A 251 4.98 15.12 -15.97
N ARG A 252 6.05 14.68 -15.31
CA ARG A 252 6.81 15.48 -14.34
C ARG A 252 8.07 16.01 -15.01
N ILE A 253 8.13 17.33 -15.17
CA ILE A 253 9.27 18.02 -15.75
C ILE A 253 10.09 18.63 -14.62
N GLY A 254 11.36 18.23 -14.52
CA GLY A 254 12.29 18.74 -13.52
C GLY A 254 12.71 20.19 -13.79
N ASN A 255 13.32 20.84 -12.81
CA ASN A 255 13.99 22.13 -13.05
C ASN A 255 15.22 21.96 -13.97
N SER A 256 15.67 23.04 -14.61
CA SER A 256 16.77 23.03 -15.59
C SER A 256 18.18 22.75 -15.01
N ARG A 257 18.30 22.54 -13.69
CA ARG A 257 19.58 22.30 -12.99
C ARG A 257 19.66 20.93 -12.31
N SER A 258 18.65 20.08 -12.48
CA SER A 258 18.56 18.77 -11.82
C SER A 258 18.59 17.66 -12.86
N ARG A 259 19.38 16.60 -12.60
CA ARG A 259 19.38 15.36 -13.41
C ARG A 259 18.27 14.39 -13.04
N VAL A 260 17.53 14.69 -11.97
CA VAL A 260 16.33 13.98 -11.53
C VAL A 260 15.12 14.86 -11.83
N ASP A 261 14.02 14.26 -12.25
CA ASP A 261 12.70 14.85 -12.43
C ASP A 261 12.06 15.25 -11.09
N ASN A 262 12.72 16.18 -10.41
CA ASN A 262 12.37 16.50 -9.04
C ASN A 262 11.25 17.53 -8.99
N PHE A 263 10.04 17.10 -9.30
CA PHE A 263 8.81 17.86 -9.07
C PHE A 263 8.79 18.48 -7.66
N SER A 264 9.22 17.72 -6.66
CA SER A 264 9.31 18.19 -5.27
C SER A 264 10.43 19.19 -4.96
N SER A 265 11.24 19.58 -5.95
CA SER A 265 12.27 20.62 -5.84
C SER A 265 12.09 21.70 -6.91
N GLY A 266 10.83 22.05 -7.18
CA GLY A 266 10.47 23.16 -8.07
C GLY A 266 10.28 22.76 -9.54
N GLY A 267 10.03 21.48 -9.82
CA GLY A 267 9.54 21.05 -11.14
C GLY A 267 8.05 21.31 -11.31
N VAL A 268 7.57 21.24 -12.56
CA VAL A 268 6.16 21.44 -12.91
C VAL A 268 5.62 20.16 -13.56
N GLY A 269 4.44 19.73 -13.12
CA GLY A 269 3.72 18.62 -13.73
C GLY A 269 2.76 19.12 -14.79
N CYS A 270 2.57 18.38 -15.87
CA CYS A 270 1.57 18.67 -16.89
C CYS A 270 0.74 17.42 -17.21
N GLY A 271 -0.57 17.57 -17.28
CA GLY A 271 -1.50 16.51 -17.62
C GLY A 271 -1.26 15.93 -19.02
N VAL A 272 -1.43 14.62 -19.16
CA VAL A 272 -1.35 13.91 -20.45
C VAL A 272 -2.74 13.51 -20.90
N LYS A 273 -3.14 13.96 -22.09
CA LYS A 273 -4.40 13.60 -22.74
C LYS A 273 -4.34 12.16 -23.27
N PRO A 274 -5.48 11.52 -23.55
CA PRO A 274 -5.52 10.12 -24.04
C PRO A 274 -4.74 9.87 -25.33
N ASP A 275 -4.57 10.90 -26.17
CA ASP A 275 -3.81 10.85 -27.42
C ASP A 275 -2.30 11.07 -27.23
N GLY A 276 -1.83 11.26 -25.99
CA GLY A 276 -0.43 11.48 -25.64
C GLY A 276 0.00 12.96 -25.65
N HIS A 277 -0.84 13.88 -26.10
CA HIS A 277 -0.53 15.31 -26.03
C HIS A 277 -0.64 15.84 -24.60
N LEU A 278 0.18 16.84 -24.27
CA LEU A 278 0.09 17.51 -22.99
C LEU A 278 -1.07 18.53 -22.93
N ASN A 279 -1.47 18.90 -21.71
CA ASN A 279 -2.36 20.02 -21.46
C ASN A 279 -1.65 21.36 -21.74
N ASP A 280 -2.43 22.43 -21.87
CA ASP A 280 -1.91 23.73 -22.28
C ASP A 280 -1.13 24.45 -21.17
N CYS A 281 -1.26 23.98 -19.93
CA CYS A 281 -0.54 24.49 -18.78
C CYS A 281 -0.15 23.36 -17.83
N GLY A 282 0.83 23.64 -16.97
CA GLY A 282 1.26 22.76 -15.90
C GLY A 282 1.12 23.41 -14.53
N TYR A 283 1.22 22.59 -13.48
CA TYR A 283 1.09 23.00 -12.09
C TYR A 283 2.24 22.51 -11.24
N THR A 284 2.68 23.32 -10.27
CA THR A 284 3.62 22.89 -9.22
C THR A 284 2.92 22.02 -8.18
N GLN A 285 3.69 21.47 -7.23
CA GLN A 285 3.12 20.69 -6.11
C GLN A 285 2.13 21.50 -5.26
N LYS A 286 2.23 22.83 -5.27
CA LYS A 286 1.35 23.73 -4.52
C LYS A 286 0.14 24.21 -5.33
N GLY A 287 -0.02 23.71 -6.56
CA GLY A 287 -1.07 24.15 -7.47
C GLY A 287 -0.80 25.53 -8.09
N GLU A 288 0.45 25.98 -8.18
CA GLU A 288 0.80 27.20 -8.92
C GLU A 288 0.81 26.89 -10.42
N ARG A 289 0.05 27.64 -11.20
CA ARG A 289 -0.11 27.45 -12.65
C ARG A 289 1.03 28.08 -13.45
N TYR A 290 1.45 27.38 -14.50
CA TYR A 290 2.42 27.83 -15.49
C TYR A 290 1.94 27.49 -16.90
N ASP A 291 1.78 28.49 -17.77
CA ASP A 291 1.47 28.25 -19.20
C ASP A 291 2.74 27.88 -20.00
N VAL A 292 3.92 28.24 -19.48
CA VAL A 292 5.23 27.85 -20.00
C VAL A 292 6.09 27.40 -18.83
N HIS A 293 6.78 26.27 -18.98
CA HIS A 293 7.67 25.74 -17.96
C HIS A 293 8.81 26.75 -17.68
N PRO A 294 9.31 26.88 -16.43
CA PRO A 294 10.41 27.80 -16.09
C PRO A 294 11.72 27.64 -16.89
N ASN A 295 11.88 26.54 -17.65
CA ASN A 295 13.01 26.33 -18.56
C ASN A 295 12.75 26.80 -20.00
N GLY A 296 11.57 27.37 -20.28
CA GLY A 296 11.14 27.84 -21.61
C GLY A 296 10.29 26.86 -22.41
N PHE A 297 10.06 25.63 -21.93
CA PHE A 297 9.24 24.66 -22.64
C PHE A 297 7.75 25.03 -22.62
N VAL A 298 7.11 25.05 -23.80
CA VAL A 298 5.68 25.35 -23.96
C VAL A 298 4.87 24.05 -23.85
N PHE A 299 3.98 23.96 -22.85
CA PHE A 299 3.30 22.70 -22.55
C PHE A 299 2.41 22.19 -23.68
N SER A 300 1.68 23.07 -24.37
CA SER A 300 0.80 22.69 -25.48
C SER A 300 1.51 22.06 -26.69
N GLU A 301 2.83 22.22 -26.80
CA GLU A 301 3.66 21.58 -27.84
C GLU A 301 4.15 20.19 -27.41
N GLY A 302 3.89 19.78 -26.16
CA GLY A 302 4.37 18.54 -25.59
C GLY A 302 3.62 17.32 -26.06
N PHE A 303 4.38 16.23 -26.24
CA PHE A 303 3.86 14.94 -26.66
C PHE A 303 4.63 13.81 -25.99
N VAL A 304 3.88 12.83 -25.48
CA VAL A 304 4.42 11.59 -24.92
C VAL A 304 4.35 10.50 -26.00
N PRO A 305 5.49 10.06 -26.55
CA PRO A 305 5.51 9.02 -27.57
C PRO A 305 5.03 7.67 -27.01
N ASN A 306 4.22 6.96 -27.79
CA ASN A 306 3.66 5.64 -27.44
C ASN A 306 3.02 5.59 -26.05
N PHE A 307 2.26 6.64 -25.71
CA PHE A 307 1.63 6.77 -24.39
C PHE A 307 0.65 5.62 -24.08
N ASP A 308 -0.03 5.09 -25.10
CA ASP A 308 -0.85 3.88 -25.01
C ASP A 308 -0.05 2.66 -24.50
N LYS A 309 1.17 2.45 -25.02
CA LYS A 309 2.06 1.39 -24.52
C LYS A 309 2.43 1.59 -23.05
N ALA A 310 2.64 2.84 -22.62
CA ALA A 310 2.92 3.15 -21.22
C ALA A 310 1.73 2.82 -20.31
N LEU A 311 0.50 3.15 -20.72
CA LEU A 311 -0.72 2.78 -20.00
C LEU A 311 -0.88 1.25 -19.91
N GLU A 312 -0.65 0.53 -21.01
CA GLU A 312 -0.72 -0.93 -21.02
C GLU A 312 0.38 -1.57 -20.18
N ALA A 313 1.59 -1.00 -20.15
CA ALA A 313 2.65 -1.45 -19.26
C ALA A 313 2.26 -1.30 -17.79
N VAL A 314 1.68 -0.16 -17.41
CA VAL A 314 1.17 0.07 -16.04
C VAL A 314 0.09 -0.95 -15.68
N LYS A 315 -0.89 -1.18 -16.57
CA LYS A 315 -1.94 -2.18 -16.33
C LYS A 315 -1.35 -3.56 -16.06
N ARG A 316 -0.44 -4.02 -16.91
CA ARG A 316 0.24 -5.31 -16.73
C ARG A 316 1.03 -5.37 -15.43
N CYS A 317 1.78 -4.31 -15.10
CA CYS A 317 2.56 -4.27 -13.86
C CYS A 317 1.67 -4.36 -12.62
N HIS A 318 0.56 -3.61 -12.59
CA HIS A 318 -0.34 -3.59 -11.43
C HIS A 318 -1.01 -4.95 -11.21
N MET A 319 -1.33 -5.68 -12.27
CA MET A 319 -1.83 -7.06 -12.18
C MET A 319 -0.83 -8.04 -11.55
N HIS A 320 0.48 -7.75 -11.57
CA HIS A 320 1.51 -8.57 -10.89
C HIS A 320 1.66 -8.22 -9.41
N VAL A 321 1.17 -7.05 -8.99
CA VAL A 321 1.22 -6.59 -7.60
C VAL A 321 -0.19 -6.24 -7.07
N PRO A 322 -1.17 -7.17 -7.16
CA PRO A 322 -2.56 -6.88 -6.81
C PRO A 322 -2.76 -6.68 -5.30
N MET A 323 -1.75 -6.97 -4.47
CA MET A 323 -1.75 -6.69 -3.03
C MET A 323 -1.66 -5.20 -2.70
N PHE A 324 -1.40 -4.34 -3.70
CA PHE A 324 -1.46 -2.89 -3.58
C PHE A 324 -2.64 -2.37 -4.39
N GLY A 325 -3.76 -2.05 -3.73
CA GLY A 325 -4.99 -1.65 -4.42
C GLY A 325 -4.90 -0.34 -5.20
N VAL A 326 -3.99 0.57 -4.82
CA VAL A 326 -3.66 1.76 -5.59
C VAL A 326 -2.14 1.87 -5.66
N ALA A 327 -1.62 2.21 -6.84
CA ALA A 327 -0.21 2.45 -7.05
C ALA A 327 0.01 3.62 -8.02
N SER A 328 1.08 4.37 -7.80
CA SER A 328 1.46 5.53 -8.61
C SER A 328 2.80 5.25 -9.29
N TRP A 329 2.73 5.00 -10.60
CA TRP A 329 3.79 4.44 -11.42
C TRP A 329 4.59 5.53 -12.12
N ASP A 330 5.92 5.48 -12.04
CA ASP A 330 6.81 6.38 -12.77
C ASP A 330 7.39 5.69 -13.99
N ILE A 331 6.89 6.06 -15.17
CA ILE A 331 7.30 5.51 -16.45
C ILE A 331 8.11 6.55 -17.22
N ALA A 332 9.33 6.20 -17.64
CA ALA A 332 10.07 6.94 -18.64
C ALA A 332 9.85 6.32 -20.03
N ILE A 333 10.14 7.06 -21.09
CA ILE A 333 10.17 6.53 -22.46
C ILE A 333 11.60 6.51 -22.96
N ASP A 334 12.12 5.34 -23.33
CA ASP A 334 13.50 5.20 -23.84
C ASP A 334 13.64 5.72 -25.28
N ALA A 335 14.88 5.69 -25.79
CA ALA A 335 15.20 6.17 -27.13
C ALA A 335 14.41 5.45 -28.25
N ASP A 336 13.97 4.21 -28.02
CA ASP A 336 13.20 3.41 -28.98
C ASP A 336 11.68 3.64 -28.85
N GLY A 337 11.26 4.51 -27.92
CA GLY A 337 9.85 4.77 -27.66
C GLY A 337 9.19 3.72 -26.77
N GLU A 338 9.97 2.90 -26.05
CA GLU A 338 9.44 1.86 -25.17
C GLU A 338 9.31 2.35 -23.71
N PRO A 339 8.24 1.94 -22.99
CA PRO A 339 8.05 2.32 -21.61
C PRO A 339 9.04 1.60 -20.69
N VAL A 340 9.70 2.39 -19.83
CA VAL A 340 10.67 1.93 -18.84
C VAL A 340 10.17 2.30 -17.44
N LEU A 341 9.97 1.31 -16.57
CA LEU A 341 9.58 1.53 -15.19
C LEU A 341 10.77 2.04 -14.38
N ILE A 342 10.66 3.24 -13.82
CA ILE A 342 11.70 3.88 -12.99
C ILE A 342 11.51 3.52 -11.53
N GLU A 343 10.29 3.69 -11.04
CA GLU A 343 9.84 3.29 -9.71
C GLU A 343 8.30 3.27 -9.66
N TYR A 344 7.72 2.75 -8.59
CA TYR A 344 6.32 2.98 -8.27
C TYR A 344 6.16 3.26 -6.78
N ASN A 345 5.08 3.93 -6.41
CA ASN A 345 4.79 4.32 -5.04
C ASN A 345 3.43 3.79 -4.58
N VAL A 346 3.38 3.37 -3.33
CA VAL A 346 2.19 2.83 -2.65
C VAL A 346 2.10 3.49 -1.27
N GLY A 347 0.89 3.82 -0.83
CA GLY A 347 0.63 4.49 0.45
C GLY A 347 0.85 6.01 0.40
N GLY A 348 0.78 6.60 -0.80
CA GLY A 348 1.13 7.99 -1.07
C GLY A 348 1.09 8.31 -2.56
N ALA A 349 0.00 7.93 -3.25
CA ALA A 349 -0.15 8.07 -4.69
C ALA A 349 0.06 9.50 -5.24
N GLY A 350 -0.08 10.52 -4.38
CA GLY A 350 0.20 11.91 -4.73
C GLY A 350 -0.92 12.55 -5.55
N ILE A 351 -2.18 12.39 -5.14
CA ILE A 351 -3.35 12.76 -5.96
C ILE A 351 -3.44 14.23 -6.34
N ASP A 352 -2.87 15.14 -5.53
CA ASP A 352 -3.04 16.58 -5.73
C ASP A 352 -2.51 17.03 -7.11
N ILE A 353 -1.34 16.51 -7.54
CA ILE A 353 -0.77 16.85 -8.85
C ILE A 353 -1.69 16.40 -10.00
N HIS A 354 -2.37 15.28 -9.84
CA HIS A 354 -3.31 14.77 -10.82
C HIS A 354 -4.57 15.62 -10.87
N GLN A 355 -5.06 16.06 -9.71
CA GLN A 355 -6.27 16.88 -9.63
C GLN A 355 -6.06 18.30 -10.14
N TYR A 356 -4.90 18.91 -9.88
CA TYR A 356 -4.55 20.20 -10.49
C TYR A 356 -4.46 20.12 -12.02
N ASN A 357 -3.91 19.03 -12.55
CA ASN A 357 -3.61 18.94 -13.98
C ASN A 357 -4.77 18.40 -14.83
N ASN A 358 -5.53 17.43 -14.31
CA ASN A 358 -6.50 16.66 -15.09
C ASN A 358 -7.94 16.78 -14.55
N GLY A 359 -8.16 17.57 -13.50
CA GLY A 359 -9.45 17.62 -12.82
C GLY A 359 -9.70 16.41 -11.91
N PRO A 360 -10.96 16.13 -11.54
CA PRO A 360 -11.31 15.07 -10.58
C PRO A 360 -10.66 13.72 -10.90
N LEU A 361 -9.95 13.14 -9.93
CA LEU A 361 -9.11 11.96 -10.16
C LEU A 361 -9.89 10.73 -10.63
N TYR A 362 -11.09 10.49 -10.09
CA TYR A 362 -11.82 9.25 -10.34
C TYR A 362 -12.61 9.27 -11.65
N GLY A 363 -13.01 10.46 -12.12
CA GLY A 363 -13.85 10.65 -13.29
C GLY A 363 -15.00 9.64 -13.36
N LYS A 364 -15.17 9.00 -14.51
CA LYS A 364 -16.23 8.00 -14.76
C LYS A 364 -16.22 6.77 -13.84
N TYR A 365 -15.16 6.53 -13.06
CA TYR A 365 -15.07 5.41 -12.12
C TYR A 365 -15.47 5.80 -10.69
N ARG A 366 -15.82 7.07 -10.44
CA ARG A 366 -16.14 7.60 -9.11
C ARG A 366 -17.13 6.72 -8.35
N GLU A 367 -18.29 6.44 -8.93
CA GLU A 367 -19.33 5.64 -8.25
C GLU A 367 -18.81 4.26 -7.84
N ARG A 368 -18.12 3.55 -8.75
CA ARG A 368 -17.53 2.24 -8.45
C ARG A 368 -16.47 2.31 -7.36
N ILE A 369 -15.60 3.33 -7.38
CA ILE A 369 -14.52 3.49 -6.40
C ILE A 369 -15.08 3.83 -5.02
N ILE A 370 -16.05 4.74 -4.95
CA ILE A 370 -16.70 5.10 -3.68
C ILE A 370 -17.51 3.92 -3.14
N ALA A 371 -18.30 3.25 -3.98
CA ALA A 371 -19.01 2.04 -3.56
C ALA A 371 -18.05 1.00 -2.99
N ASP A 372 -16.93 0.71 -3.67
CA ASP A 372 -15.94 -0.25 -3.18
C ASP A 372 -15.22 0.20 -1.89
N ALA A 373 -14.88 1.48 -1.77
CA ALA A 373 -14.24 2.04 -0.59
C ALA A 373 -15.15 2.01 0.66
N PHE A 374 -16.46 2.07 0.44
CA PHE A 374 -17.47 2.17 1.49
C PHE A 374 -18.41 0.96 1.60
N LYS A 375 -18.26 -0.08 0.78
CA LYS A 375 -19.13 -1.29 0.79
C LYS A 375 -19.22 -1.95 2.17
N ASN A 376 -18.08 -2.03 2.86
CA ASN A 376 -18.01 -2.61 4.19
C ASN A 376 -18.64 -1.72 5.27
N TYR A 377 -18.98 -0.46 4.96
CA TYR A 377 -19.67 0.45 5.87
C TYR A 377 -21.19 0.34 5.75
N ALA A 378 -21.70 0.02 4.55
CA ALA A 378 -23.12 0.02 4.23
C ALA A 378 -23.81 -1.34 4.44
N GLU A 379 -23.13 -2.46 4.17
CA GLU A 379 -23.80 -3.78 4.09
C GLU A 379 -23.75 -4.61 5.38
N ARG A 380 -22.78 -4.33 6.24
CA ARG A 380 -22.61 -4.90 7.58
C ARG A 380 -21.96 -3.82 8.40
N GLY A 381 -22.38 -3.57 9.63
CA GLY A 381 -21.76 -2.53 10.46
C GLY A 381 -20.24 -2.67 10.42
N ALA A 382 -19.56 -1.73 9.75
CA ALA A 382 -18.15 -1.85 9.37
C ALA A 382 -17.34 -2.19 10.61
N THR A 383 -17.02 -3.46 10.76
CA THR A 383 -16.03 -3.88 11.71
C THR A 383 -14.72 -3.44 11.10
N LEU A 384 -14.17 -2.32 11.57
CA LEU A 384 -12.79 -1.87 11.33
C LEU A 384 -11.77 -2.86 11.92
N ASP A 385 -12.13 -4.15 11.97
CA ASP A 385 -11.53 -5.19 12.78
C ASP A 385 -10.36 -5.84 12.05
N PHE A 386 -10.28 -5.74 10.73
CA PHE A 386 -9.19 -6.27 9.92
C PHE A 386 -9.17 -5.71 8.49
N ASN A 387 -8.00 -5.78 7.86
CA ASN A 387 -7.84 -5.65 6.40
C ASN A 387 -8.03 -7.01 5.73
N TYR A 388 -8.21 -7.02 4.41
CA TYR A 388 -8.15 -8.25 3.62
C TYR A 388 -7.62 -7.99 2.22
N SER A 389 -7.14 -9.05 1.57
CA SER A 389 -6.82 -9.07 0.14
C SER A 389 -7.54 -10.22 -0.54
N ILE A 390 -7.85 -10.06 -1.83
CA ILE A 390 -8.44 -11.11 -2.66
C ILE A 390 -7.44 -11.47 -3.75
N ALA A 391 -7.02 -12.73 -3.77
CA ALA A 391 -6.14 -13.26 -4.80
C ALA A 391 -6.69 -14.61 -5.27
N ARG A 392 -6.70 -14.84 -6.59
CA ARG A 392 -7.17 -16.10 -7.20
C ARG A 392 -8.60 -16.51 -6.77
N GLY A 393 -9.44 -15.52 -6.46
CA GLY A 393 -10.83 -15.74 -6.06
C GLY A 393 -11.03 -16.08 -4.58
N GLU A 394 -10.01 -15.98 -3.74
CA GLU A 394 -10.08 -16.27 -2.30
C GLU A 394 -9.63 -15.07 -1.47
N ALA A 395 -10.30 -14.83 -0.33
CA ALA A 395 -9.99 -13.74 0.58
C ALA A 395 -9.03 -14.20 1.70
N THR A 396 -8.03 -13.37 1.98
CA THR A 396 -7.07 -13.53 3.08
C THR A 396 -7.16 -12.34 4.02
N LEU A 397 -7.40 -12.57 5.31
CA LEU A 397 -7.49 -11.53 6.32
C LEU A 397 -6.11 -11.17 6.85
N SER A 398 -5.84 -9.88 7.03
CA SER A 398 -4.58 -9.37 7.57
C SER A 398 -4.81 -8.13 8.44
N ASN A 399 -3.77 -7.72 9.19
CA ASN A 399 -3.75 -6.46 9.93
C ASN A 399 -5.03 -6.18 10.77
N GLY A 400 -5.35 -7.11 11.66
CA GLY A 400 -6.44 -7.00 12.61
C GLY A 400 -6.29 -5.85 13.60
N SER A 401 -7.39 -5.13 13.83
CA SER A 401 -7.50 -4.04 14.78
C SER A 401 -7.03 -4.43 16.18
N LYS A 402 -6.45 -3.47 16.88
CA LYS A 402 -6.12 -3.60 18.31
C LYS A 402 -7.27 -3.19 19.22
N ASP A 403 -8.31 -2.60 18.64
CA ASP A 403 -9.49 -2.11 19.32
C ASP A 403 -10.70 -3.04 19.20
N VAL A 404 -10.59 -4.15 18.45
CA VAL A 404 -11.64 -5.16 18.37
C VAL A 404 -11.81 -5.89 19.71
N HIS A 405 -13.07 -6.00 20.15
CA HIS A 405 -13.46 -6.79 21.33
C HIS A 405 -14.08 -8.13 20.94
N ASN A 406 -14.99 -8.13 19.96
CA ASN A 406 -15.68 -9.32 19.49
C ASN A 406 -15.50 -9.42 17.98
N LEU A 407 -14.77 -10.44 17.54
CA LEU A 407 -14.41 -10.62 16.14
C LEU A 407 -15.36 -11.60 15.46
N ILE A 408 -15.87 -11.23 14.28
CA ILE A 408 -16.57 -12.16 13.38
C ILE A 408 -15.76 -12.25 12.09
N ILE A 409 -15.34 -13.47 11.75
CA ILE A 409 -14.71 -13.78 10.47
C ILE A 409 -15.77 -14.43 9.58
N PRO A 410 -16.32 -13.70 8.59
CA PRO A 410 -17.46 -14.16 7.80
C PRO A 410 -17.06 -15.24 6.80
N GLU A 411 -18.05 -16.00 6.33
CA GLU A 411 -17.84 -16.99 5.26
C GLU A 411 -17.29 -16.36 3.97
N LEU A 412 -17.84 -15.20 3.61
CA LEU A 412 -17.55 -14.48 2.38
C LEU A 412 -17.13 -13.05 2.68
N ILE A 413 -16.17 -12.55 1.91
CA ILE A 413 -15.86 -11.13 1.77
C ILE A 413 -15.85 -10.81 0.28
N ASP A 414 -16.59 -9.79 -0.14
CA ASP A 414 -16.81 -9.43 -1.56
C ASP A 414 -17.27 -10.60 -2.43
N GLY A 415 -18.14 -11.44 -1.88
CA GLY A 415 -18.63 -12.65 -2.53
C GLY A 415 -17.54 -13.72 -2.78
N LYS A 416 -16.34 -13.55 -2.21
CA LYS A 416 -15.24 -14.52 -2.26
C LYS A 416 -15.10 -15.24 -0.93
N PRO A 417 -14.85 -16.57 -0.94
CA PRO A 417 -14.64 -17.32 0.28
C PRO A 417 -13.42 -16.81 1.04
N VAL A 418 -13.58 -16.57 2.33
CA VAL A 418 -12.45 -16.34 3.24
C VAL A 418 -11.77 -17.68 3.49
N ARG A 419 -10.48 -17.78 3.12
CA ARG A 419 -9.72 -19.03 3.24
C ARG A 419 -8.57 -18.96 4.24
N THR A 420 -8.09 -17.76 4.54
CA THR A 420 -6.86 -17.63 5.31
C THR A 420 -6.96 -16.48 6.30
N ILE A 421 -6.55 -16.73 7.54
CA ILE A 421 -6.13 -15.67 8.46
C ILE A 421 -4.61 -15.59 8.36
N ALA A 422 -4.09 -14.47 7.83
CA ALA A 422 -2.67 -14.31 7.56
C ALA A 422 -1.81 -14.39 8.83
N ALA A 423 -0.51 -14.58 8.62
CA ALA A 423 0.45 -14.60 9.70
C ALA A 423 0.37 -13.29 10.52
N SER A 424 0.36 -13.42 11.85
CA SER A 424 0.29 -12.30 12.80
C SER A 424 -0.93 -11.37 12.66
N ALA A 425 -1.98 -11.73 11.91
CA ALA A 425 -3.11 -10.83 11.63
C ALA A 425 -3.66 -10.13 12.89
N PHE A 426 -3.91 -10.86 13.97
CA PHE A 426 -4.43 -10.36 15.24
C PHE A 426 -3.38 -10.39 16.38
N LYS A 427 -2.09 -10.50 16.07
CA LYS A 427 -1.02 -10.58 17.09
C LYS A 427 -1.09 -9.41 18.08
N ASN A 428 -1.04 -9.69 19.38
CA ASN A 428 -1.17 -8.70 20.47
C ASN A 428 -2.49 -7.90 20.45
N SER A 429 -3.61 -8.46 19.97
CA SER A 429 -4.91 -7.82 20.11
C SER A 429 -5.46 -8.01 21.53
N ASP A 430 -4.92 -7.23 22.48
CA ASP A 430 -5.16 -7.36 23.93
C ASP A 430 -6.57 -6.92 24.40
N LYS A 431 -7.43 -6.46 23.49
CA LYS A 431 -8.85 -6.18 23.75
C LYS A 431 -9.78 -7.26 23.21
N LEU A 432 -9.28 -8.16 22.36
CA LEU A 432 -10.09 -9.22 21.76
C LEU A 432 -10.48 -10.23 22.85
N GLU A 433 -11.78 -10.34 23.10
CA GLU A 433 -12.38 -11.20 24.12
C GLU A 433 -13.01 -12.44 23.50
N SER A 434 -13.60 -12.33 22.30
CA SER A 434 -14.23 -13.45 21.60
C SER A 434 -13.99 -13.42 20.08
N ALA A 435 -13.99 -14.60 19.45
CA ALA A 435 -13.91 -14.73 18.00
C ALA A 435 -14.89 -15.81 17.48
N ILE A 436 -15.71 -15.47 16.49
CA ILE A 436 -16.57 -16.39 15.74
C ILE A 436 -16.01 -16.52 14.32
N ILE A 437 -15.76 -17.75 13.89
CA ILE A 437 -15.20 -18.06 12.57
C ILE A 437 -16.25 -18.80 11.75
N GLU A 438 -16.93 -18.07 10.87
CA GLU A 438 -17.88 -18.59 9.87
C GLU A 438 -17.18 -19.10 8.61
N ALA A 439 -15.96 -18.60 8.35
CA ALA A 439 -15.13 -18.99 7.21
C ALA A 439 -14.68 -20.45 7.25
N SER A 440 -14.76 -21.12 6.09
CA SER A 440 -14.08 -22.39 5.87
C SER A 440 -12.61 -22.13 5.52
N LEU A 441 -11.75 -22.19 6.53
CA LEU A 441 -10.35 -21.81 6.45
C LEU A 441 -9.45 -22.97 5.99
N SER A 442 -8.58 -22.69 5.03
CA SER A 442 -7.41 -23.52 4.75
C SER A 442 -6.37 -23.39 5.85
N GLU A 443 -6.22 -22.20 6.44
CA GLU A 443 -5.19 -21.94 7.44
C GLU A 443 -5.55 -20.81 8.42
N ILE A 444 -5.27 -21.05 9.71
CA ILE A 444 -5.01 -19.99 10.68
C ILE A 444 -3.50 -19.81 10.80
N GLY A 445 -2.98 -18.71 10.26
CA GLY A 445 -1.56 -18.52 9.97
C GLY A 445 -0.64 -18.45 11.19
N TYR A 446 0.67 -18.50 10.90
CA TYR A 446 1.74 -18.36 11.89
C TYR A 446 1.53 -17.13 12.78
N LEU A 447 1.46 -17.32 14.11
CA LEU A 447 1.22 -16.25 15.10
C LEU A 447 -0.11 -15.47 14.94
N ALA A 448 -1.09 -15.97 14.18
CA ALA A 448 -2.31 -15.21 13.84
C ALA A 448 -2.98 -14.53 15.04
N PHE A 449 -3.11 -15.21 16.18
CA PHE A 449 -3.65 -14.70 17.44
C PHE A 449 -2.60 -14.73 18.58
N TYR A 450 -1.31 -14.62 18.23
CA TYR A 450 -0.24 -14.66 19.23
C TYR A 450 -0.44 -13.56 20.27
N ASN A 451 -0.45 -13.94 21.55
CA ASN A 451 -0.59 -13.04 22.68
C ASN A 451 -1.87 -12.17 22.62
N CYS A 452 -2.99 -12.72 22.12
CA CYS A 452 -4.32 -12.17 22.38
C CYS A 452 -4.72 -12.50 23.81
N SER A 453 -4.12 -11.80 24.77
CA SER A 453 -4.10 -12.19 26.18
C SER A 453 -5.50 -12.24 26.83
N LYS A 454 -6.47 -11.48 26.31
CA LYS A 454 -7.87 -11.47 26.77
C LYS A 454 -8.83 -12.39 26.01
N LEU A 455 -8.36 -13.11 24.99
CA LEU A 455 -9.24 -13.97 24.19
C LEU A 455 -9.72 -15.14 25.06
N GLN A 456 -11.01 -15.15 25.41
CA GLN A 456 -11.63 -16.15 26.27
C GLN A 456 -12.24 -17.30 25.46
N GLN A 457 -12.81 -16.98 24.29
CA GLN A 457 -13.61 -17.91 23.50
C GLN A 457 -13.31 -17.81 22.02
N ILE A 458 -13.24 -18.97 21.37
CA ILE A 458 -13.23 -19.09 19.92
C ILE A 458 -14.26 -20.13 19.49
N GLU A 459 -15.12 -19.73 18.56
CA GLU A 459 -16.16 -20.58 18.01
C GLU A 459 -15.93 -20.79 16.51
N PHE A 460 -15.77 -22.05 16.10
CA PHE A 460 -15.69 -22.43 14.70
C PHE A 460 -17.06 -22.89 14.21
N LYS A 461 -17.65 -22.17 13.24
CA LYS A 461 -18.89 -22.56 12.56
C LYS A 461 -18.65 -23.33 11.26
N ALA A 462 -17.42 -23.31 10.76
CA ALA A 462 -16.99 -24.02 9.56
C ALA A 462 -15.61 -24.69 9.75
N PRO A 463 -15.20 -25.63 8.87
CA PRO A 463 -13.92 -26.33 8.99
C PRO A 463 -12.71 -25.39 8.90
N VAL A 464 -11.67 -25.71 9.66
CA VAL A 464 -10.31 -25.18 9.48
C VAL A 464 -9.38 -26.34 9.17
N LYS A 465 -8.60 -26.31 8.09
CA LYS A 465 -7.67 -27.43 7.76
C LYS A 465 -6.42 -27.46 8.63
N THR A 466 -5.77 -26.30 8.81
CA THR A 466 -4.50 -26.19 9.54
C THR A 466 -4.53 -25.06 10.56
N ILE A 467 -4.07 -25.37 11.78
CA ILE A 467 -3.75 -24.38 12.81
C ILE A 467 -2.23 -24.28 12.90
N SER A 468 -1.67 -23.19 12.37
CA SER A 468 -0.23 -23.05 12.19
C SER A 468 0.54 -22.74 13.47
N ARG A 469 1.87 -22.79 13.35
CA ARG A 469 2.80 -22.68 14.48
C ARG A 469 2.49 -21.43 15.31
N SER A 470 2.35 -21.62 16.62
CA SER A 470 2.06 -20.54 17.58
C SER A 470 0.78 -19.72 17.31
N ALA A 471 -0.20 -20.23 16.55
CA ALA A 471 -1.41 -19.47 16.18
C ALA A 471 -2.15 -18.85 17.38
N PHE A 472 -2.32 -19.58 18.49
CA PHE A 472 -2.97 -19.13 19.73
C PHE A 472 -2.02 -19.10 20.94
N ASN A 473 -0.72 -19.04 20.69
CA ASN A 473 0.29 -19.02 21.75
C ASN A 473 0.12 -17.76 22.61
N ARG A 474 0.16 -17.90 23.95
CA ARG A 474 -0.11 -16.86 24.95
C ARG A 474 -1.55 -16.28 24.92
N CYS A 475 -2.54 -16.99 24.37
CA CYS A 475 -3.94 -16.70 24.68
C CYS A 475 -4.26 -17.18 26.10
N THR A 476 -3.80 -16.44 27.10
CA THR A 476 -3.76 -16.88 28.51
C THR A 476 -5.15 -17.07 29.11
N GLU A 477 -6.15 -16.35 28.60
CA GLU A 477 -7.52 -16.38 29.08
C GLU A 477 -8.42 -17.36 28.32
N LEU A 478 -7.91 -18.03 27.28
CA LEU A 478 -8.70 -18.96 26.45
C LEU A 478 -9.13 -20.18 27.27
N GLU A 479 -10.43 -20.40 27.41
CA GLU A 479 -10.95 -21.38 28.38
C GLU A 479 -11.25 -22.75 27.77
N SER A 480 -11.83 -22.75 26.57
CA SER A 480 -12.17 -23.96 25.84
C SER A 480 -12.12 -23.75 24.33
N VAL A 481 -11.86 -24.84 23.60
CA VAL A 481 -11.82 -24.82 22.14
C VAL A 481 -12.46 -26.10 21.60
N VAL A 482 -13.31 -25.97 20.59
CA VAL A 482 -13.82 -27.13 19.83
C VAL A 482 -13.26 -27.02 18.42
N ILE A 483 -12.30 -27.90 18.09
CA ILE A 483 -11.73 -27.97 16.74
C ILE A 483 -12.77 -28.63 15.83
N PRO A 484 -13.18 -27.97 14.72
CA PRO A 484 -14.20 -28.51 13.83
C PRO A 484 -13.66 -29.71 13.03
N SER A 485 -14.55 -30.63 12.67
CA SER A 485 -14.22 -31.71 11.73
C SER A 485 -13.70 -31.15 10.41
N GLY A 486 -12.66 -31.77 9.85
CA GLY A 486 -11.95 -31.29 8.65
C GLY A 486 -10.63 -30.60 8.97
N CYS A 487 -10.31 -30.38 10.26
CA CYS A 487 -8.95 -30.06 10.69
C CYS A 487 -8.06 -31.29 10.54
N GLU A 488 -6.96 -31.13 9.82
CA GLU A 488 -5.98 -32.17 9.50
C GLU A 488 -4.73 -32.04 10.39
N LYS A 489 -4.35 -30.79 10.72
CA LYS A 489 -3.06 -30.50 11.37
C LYS A 489 -3.10 -29.39 12.42
N ILE A 490 -2.50 -29.67 13.58
CA ILE A 490 -2.18 -28.70 14.65
C ILE A 490 -0.65 -28.61 14.76
N CYS A 491 -0.08 -27.46 14.43
CA CYS A 491 1.37 -27.26 14.37
C CYS A 491 1.99 -26.94 15.75
N SER A 492 3.32 -26.94 15.81
CA SER A 492 4.06 -26.75 17.06
C SER A 492 3.68 -25.45 17.76
N TYR A 493 3.59 -25.50 19.09
CA TYR A 493 3.24 -24.36 19.96
C TYR A 493 1.87 -23.72 19.70
N ALA A 494 0.98 -24.31 18.89
CA ALA A 494 -0.29 -23.69 18.51
C ALA A 494 -1.10 -23.16 19.70
N PHE A 495 -1.14 -23.88 20.82
CA PHE A 495 -1.82 -23.52 22.07
C PHE A 495 -0.84 -23.47 23.25
N ARG A 496 0.41 -23.03 23.02
CA ARG A 496 1.42 -22.88 24.08
C ARG A 496 1.03 -21.75 25.04
N THR A 497 1.22 -21.97 26.34
CA THR A 497 0.96 -20.97 27.40
C THR A 497 -0.52 -20.52 27.46
N CYS A 498 -1.47 -21.36 27.04
CA CYS A 498 -2.91 -21.15 27.22
C CYS A 498 -3.31 -21.57 28.65
N LYS A 499 -2.95 -20.75 29.63
CA LYS A 499 -3.02 -21.09 31.07
C LYS A 499 -4.42 -21.45 31.58
N LYS A 500 -5.47 -20.82 31.03
CA LYS A 500 -6.87 -21.11 31.37
C LYS A 500 -7.53 -22.16 30.49
N LEU A 501 -6.84 -22.75 29.51
CA LEU A 501 -7.43 -23.76 28.63
C LEU A 501 -7.67 -25.04 29.43
N ARG A 502 -8.94 -25.31 29.74
CA ARG A 502 -9.38 -26.47 30.54
C ARG A 502 -9.74 -27.65 29.66
N GLN A 503 -10.31 -27.39 28.50
CA GLN A 503 -10.80 -28.43 27.60
C GLN A 503 -10.56 -28.05 26.14
N ILE A 504 -10.06 -29.00 25.36
CA ILE A 504 -10.04 -28.90 23.90
C ILE A 504 -10.61 -30.16 23.28
N THR A 505 -11.59 -30.03 22.39
CA THR A 505 -12.11 -31.15 21.61
C THR A 505 -11.35 -31.23 20.29
N ILE A 506 -10.73 -32.37 20.01
CA ILE A 506 -9.96 -32.62 18.80
C ILE A 506 -10.62 -33.78 18.02
N PRO A 507 -11.10 -33.54 16.78
CA PRO A 507 -11.77 -34.56 15.98
C PRO A 507 -10.77 -35.56 15.40
N ASP A 508 -11.27 -36.72 14.95
CA ASP A 508 -10.45 -37.78 14.36
C ASP A 508 -9.89 -37.43 12.98
N SER A 509 -10.38 -36.36 12.35
CA SER A 509 -9.77 -35.79 11.14
C SER A 509 -8.36 -35.23 11.40
N VAL A 510 -8.01 -34.88 12.65
CA VAL A 510 -6.67 -34.39 12.98
C VAL A 510 -5.72 -35.58 13.02
N THR A 511 -4.94 -35.73 11.95
CA THR A 511 -3.95 -36.80 11.81
C THR A 511 -2.56 -36.39 12.27
N THR A 512 -2.32 -35.10 12.52
CA THR A 512 -1.01 -34.61 12.95
C THR A 512 -1.13 -33.53 14.02
N ILE A 513 -0.51 -33.78 15.18
CA ILE A 513 -0.27 -32.78 16.22
C ILE A 513 1.24 -32.72 16.45
N GLU A 514 1.84 -31.57 16.14
CA GLU A 514 3.29 -31.40 16.23
C GLU A 514 3.77 -31.17 17.68
N PRO A 515 5.08 -31.37 17.97
CA PRO A 515 5.63 -31.21 19.30
C PRO A 515 5.29 -29.86 19.94
N ASP A 516 5.12 -29.87 21.27
CA ASP A 516 4.89 -28.69 22.10
C ASP A 516 3.61 -27.89 21.79
N ALA A 517 2.66 -28.42 21.02
CA ALA A 517 1.38 -27.77 20.72
C ALA A 517 0.66 -27.24 21.97
N PHE A 518 0.75 -27.95 23.11
CA PHE A 518 0.14 -27.56 24.39
C PHE A 518 1.17 -27.31 25.51
N LEU A 519 2.43 -27.01 25.17
CA LEU A 519 3.47 -26.73 26.15
C LEU A 519 3.05 -25.56 27.08
N GLU A 520 3.33 -25.65 28.38
CA GLU A 520 2.94 -24.64 29.38
C GLU A 520 1.41 -24.36 29.47
N SER A 521 0.57 -25.31 29.06
CA SER A 521 -0.89 -25.27 29.24
C SER A 521 -1.35 -26.35 30.25
N PRO A 522 -1.06 -26.18 31.55
CA PRO A 522 -1.08 -27.26 32.55
C PRO A 522 -2.47 -27.81 32.88
N ASN A 523 -3.54 -27.13 32.48
CA ASN A 523 -4.92 -27.45 32.86
C ASN A 523 -5.71 -28.15 31.75
N VAL A 524 -5.10 -28.36 30.58
CA VAL A 524 -5.82 -28.86 29.40
C VAL A 524 -6.22 -30.33 29.54
N THR A 525 -7.47 -30.63 29.19
CA THR A 525 -7.96 -31.98 28.95
C THR A 525 -8.33 -32.11 27.47
N ILE A 526 -7.70 -33.06 26.76
CA ILE A 526 -7.98 -33.34 25.35
C ILE A 526 -9.17 -34.30 25.26
N CYS A 527 -10.31 -33.81 24.75
CA CYS A 527 -11.46 -34.64 24.39
C CYS A 527 -11.28 -35.14 22.95
N CYS A 528 -11.12 -36.44 22.77
CA CYS A 528 -10.78 -37.03 21.47
C CYS A 528 -11.38 -38.44 21.31
N LYS A 529 -11.38 -38.98 20.10
CA LYS A 529 -11.82 -40.35 19.85
C LYS A 529 -10.73 -41.34 20.27
N LYS A 530 -11.11 -42.47 20.88
CA LYS A 530 -10.19 -43.58 21.14
C LYS A 530 -9.51 -44.07 19.85
N GLY A 531 -8.19 -44.25 19.90
CA GLY A 531 -7.31 -44.61 18.78
C GLY A 531 -6.94 -43.46 17.85
N SER A 532 -7.34 -42.22 18.14
CA SER A 532 -7.01 -41.06 17.31
C SER A 532 -5.58 -40.56 17.57
N ALA A 533 -5.02 -39.80 16.62
CA ALA A 533 -3.71 -39.15 16.80
C ALA A 533 -3.71 -38.20 18.01
N ALA A 534 -4.86 -37.63 18.38
CA ALA A 534 -5.01 -36.80 19.56
C ALA A 534 -4.89 -37.57 20.88
N GLU A 535 -5.38 -38.81 20.93
CA GLU A 535 -5.18 -39.69 22.11
C GLU A 535 -3.71 -40.06 22.24
N SER A 536 -3.06 -40.50 21.14
CA SER A 536 -1.63 -40.83 21.13
C SER A 536 -0.78 -39.64 21.59
N TYR A 537 -1.04 -38.46 21.03
CA TYR A 537 -0.34 -37.23 21.43
C TYR A 537 -0.51 -36.92 22.92
N ALA A 538 -1.73 -37.05 23.45
CA ALA A 538 -2.00 -36.79 24.86
C ALA A 538 -1.23 -37.74 25.78
N ILE A 539 -1.19 -39.04 25.43
CA ILE A 539 -0.45 -40.07 26.17
C ILE A 539 1.05 -39.79 26.13
N GLU A 540 1.61 -39.56 24.94
CA GLU A 540 3.05 -39.31 24.73
C GLU A 540 3.55 -38.08 25.49
N ASN A 541 2.70 -37.06 25.66
CA ASN A 541 3.06 -35.80 26.30
C ASN A 541 2.54 -35.69 27.75
N GLY A 542 1.98 -36.76 28.33
CA GLY A 542 1.50 -36.78 29.70
C GLY A 542 0.32 -35.81 29.98
N LEU A 543 -0.48 -35.51 28.97
CA LEU A 543 -1.65 -34.63 29.06
C LEU A 543 -2.90 -35.40 29.48
N LYS A 544 -3.79 -34.73 30.22
CA LYS A 544 -5.11 -35.29 30.53
C LYS A 544 -5.90 -35.46 29.24
N HIS A 545 -6.61 -36.58 29.10
CA HIS A 545 -7.49 -36.83 27.96
C HIS A 545 -8.78 -37.52 28.41
N LYS A 546 -9.84 -37.38 27.60
CA LYS A 546 -11.14 -38.04 27.76
C LYS A 546 -11.58 -38.57 26.40
N THR A 547 -11.98 -39.84 26.36
CA THR A 547 -12.48 -40.53 25.16
C THR A 547 -13.97 -40.79 25.16
#